data_AF-A0A2E3A8I3-F1
#
_entry.id   AF-A0A2E3A8I3-F1
#
_cell.length_a   1.000
_cell.length_b   1.000
_cell.length_c   1.000
_cell.angle_alpha   90.00
_cell.angle_beta   90.00
_cell.angle_gamma   90.00
#
_symmetry.space_group_name_H-M   'P 1'
#
loop_
_entity.id
_entity.type
_entity.pdbx_description
1 polymer ?
#
loop_
_entity_poly.entity_id
_entity_poly.type
_entity_poly.pdbx_seq_one_letter_code
_entity_poly.pdbx_strand_id
1 'polypeptide(L)'
;MSYPKLSIFAFLLIQTSLLCVLDAADKKRSYTNPKEVDADYAIQGEYSGELGADNEKYGMQLIARGAGKFDAYSFSGGLPGDGFDPAADERAGPYKFATKDGVISAEHEEMKAVVKGGALVVTGSSGEALGTLKRVDRKSKTLGKKPEKGAIVLFDGSDAKSWKNGKMTKEGHLLRGTESLKKFQDCYLHMEFRVPYEPFNRGQGRGNS
;
A
#
# COMPACT_ATOMS: atom_id res chain seq x y z
N MET A 1 58.96 -11.36 37.54
CA MET A 1 57.54 -11.74 37.36
C MET A 1 57.32 -11.88 35.85
N SER A 2 57.43 -13.07 35.25
CA SER A 2 56.47 -14.20 35.19
C SER A 2 55.22 -13.92 34.32
N TYR A 3 55.33 -14.26 33.01
CA TYR A 3 54.34 -14.72 31.98
C TYR A 3 53.01 -13.95 31.72
N PRO A 4 52.27 -14.19 30.59
CA PRO A 4 52.65 -14.19 29.16
C PRO A 4 51.61 -13.51 28.20
N LYS A 5 51.97 -13.44 26.91
CA LYS A 5 51.18 -13.51 25.64
C LYS A 5 49.69 -13.06 25.61
N LEU A 6 49.33 -12.23 24.62
CA LEU A 6 48.21 -12.53 23.73
C LEU A 6 48.34 -11.83 22.36
N SER A 7 48.41 -12.66 21.31
CA SER A 7 48.17 -12.30 19.92
C SER A 7 46.68 -12.12 19.73
N ILE A 8 46.22 -10.99 19.19
CA ILE A 8 44.83 -10.79 18.78
C ILE A 8 44.81 -10.43 17.30
N PHE A 9 44.56 -11.49 16.53
CA PHE A 9 43.72 -11.59 15.36
C PHE A 9 43.21 -10.29 14.70
N ALA A 10 43.47 -10.24 13.39
CA ALA A 10 42.87 -9.36 12.41
C ALA A 10 41.34 -9.29 12.51
N PHE A 11 40.81 -8.06 12.47
CA PHE A 11 39.44 -7.79 12.08
C PHE A 11 39.46 -6.93 10.82
N LEU A 12 39.42 -7.59 9.66
CA LEU A 12 39.16 -6.96 8.37
C LEU A 12 37.64 -6.70 8.31
N LEU A 13 37.22 -5.48 8.63
CA LEU A 13 35.86 -5.01 8.37
C LEU A 13 35.68 -4.86 6.86
N ILE A 14 35.19 -5.92 6.20
CA ILE A 14 34.62 -5.80 4.86
C ILE A 14 33.27 -5.10 5.03
N GLN A 15 33.30 -3.78 4.96
CA GLN A 15 32.11 -2.96 4.86
C GLN A 15 31.56 -3.14 3.43
N THR A 16 30.78 -4.20 3.21
CA THR A 16 30.00 -4.33 1.98
C THR A 16 28.94 -3.25 1.99
N SER A 17 29.25 -2.10 1.39
CA SER A 17 28.26 -1.15 0.93
C SER A 17 27.37 -1.88 -0.08
N LEU A 18 26.22 -2.37 0.41
CA LEU A 18 25.15 -2.90 -0.42
C LEU A 18 24.57 -1.70 -1.20
N LEU A 19 25.23 -1.32 -2.29
CA LEU A 19 24.62 -0.48 -3.30
C LEU A 19 23.48 -1.31 -3.88
N CYS A 20 22.25 -1.04 -3.42
CA CYS A 20 21.04 -1.45 -4.12
C CYS A 20 21.08 -0.81 -5.51
N VAL A 21 21.61 -1.54 -6.48
CA VAL A 21 21.41 -1.23 -7.89
C VAL A 21 19.92 -1.41 -8.13
N LEU A 22 19.18 -0.31 -8.15
CA LEU A 22 17.81 -0.27 -8.63
C LEU A 22 17.84 -0.66 -10.10
N ASP A 23 17.55 -1.93 -10.36
CA ASP A 23 17.52 -2.48 -11.71
C ASP A 23 16.45 -1.74 -12.51
N ALA A 24 16.80 -1.24 -13.70
CA ALA A 24 15.88 -0.49 -14.54
C ALA A 24 14.66 -1.32 -14.98
N ALA A 25 14.77 -2.66 -14.90
CA ALA A 25 13.70 -3.63 -15.16
C ALA A 25 12.54 -3.54 -14.14
N ASP A 26 12.75 -3.03 -12.94
CA ASP A 26 11.72 -3.01 -11.87
C ASP A 26 10.66 -1.91 -12.06
N LYS A 27 10.94 -0.92 -12.93
CA LYS A 27 10.10 0.29 -13.11
C LYS A 27 8.75 0.05 -13.80
N LYS A 28 8.43 -1.17 -14.21
CA LYS A 28 7.13 -1.53 -14.85
C LYS A 28 6.56 -2.86 -14.36
N ARG A 29 7.10 -3.45 -13.29
CA ARG A 29 6.67 -4.76 -12.81
C ARG A 29 5.30 -4.65 -12.12
N SER A 30 4.38 -5.54 -12.51
CA SER A 30 3.14 -5.80 -11.77
C SER A 30 3.40 -6.89 -10.75
N TYR A 31 3.36 -6.55 -9.47
CA TYR A 31 3.53 -7.52 -8.39
C TYR A 31 2.16 -8.08 -8.00
N THR A 32 1.93 -9.35 -8.31
CA THR A 32 0.69 -10.08 -7.92
C THR A 32 0.86 -10.86 -6.62
N ASN A 33 2.11 -11.12 -6.22
CA ASN A 33 2.46 -11.83 -4.99
C ASN A 33 2.98 -10.83 -3.94
N PRO A 34 2.34 -10.69 -2.76
CA PRO A 34 2.77 -9.76 -1.72
C PRO A 34 4.09 -10.15 -1.06
N LYS A 35 4.63 -11.34 -1.34
CA LYS A 35 5.97 -11.75 -0.89
C LYS A 35 7.09 -11.22 -1.79
N GLU A 36 6.75 -10.67 -2.96
CA GLU A 36 7.70 -10.17 -3.96
C GLU A 36 7.76 -8.64 -4.03
N VAL A 37 7.00 -7.95 -3.18
CA VAL A 37 6.90 -6.49 -3.17
C VAL A 37 8.07 -5.84 -2.45
N ASP A 38 8.32 -4.56 -2.74
CA ASP A 38 9.28 -3.72 -2.03
C ASP A 38 8.79 -3.26 -0.65
N ALA A 39 9.65 -2.55 0.07
CA ALA A 39 9.33 -1.99 1.39
C ALA A 39 8.22 -0.92 1.35
N ASP A 40 8.05 -0.21 0.23
CA ASP A 40 7.03 0.84 0.09
C ASP A 40 5.61 0.25 0.19
N TYR A 41 5.44 -1.03 -0.18
CA TYR A 41 4.15 -1.73 -0.06
C TYR A 41 3.63 -1.77 1.38
N ALA A 42 4.53 -1.92 2.36
CA ALA A 42 4.16 -1.93 3.77
C ALA A 42 3.82 -0.53 4.30
N ILE A 43 4.11 0.54 3.55
CA ILE A 43 3.88 1.93 3.96
C ILE A 43 2.65 2.53 3.27
N GLN A 44 2.41 2.20 1.99
CA GLN A 44 1.19 2.62 1.33
C GLN A 44 -0.05 2.08 2.05
N GLY A 45 -1.14 2.82 1.93
CA GLY A 45 -2.41 2.44 2.53
C GLY A 45 -3.12 3.65 3.11
N GLU A 46 -4.03 3.36 4.02
CA GLU A 46 -4.94 4.35 4.60
C GLU A 46 -4.62 4.52 6.07
N TYR A 47 -4.75 5.76 6.53
CA TYR A 47 -4.47 6.18 7.89
C TYR A 47 -5.64 7.04 8.37
N SER A 48 -6.00 6.93 9.65
CA SER A 48 -7.10 7.69 10.24
C SER A 48 -6.79 8.04 11.68
N GLY A 49 -7.30 9.18 12.14
CA GLY A 49 -7.07 9.69 13.48
C GLY A 49 -7.58 11.12 13.61
N GLU A 50 -7.17 11.76 14.68
CA GLU A 50 -7.59 13.13 15.02
C GLU A 50 -6.35 14.05 15.03
N LEU A 51 -6.52 15.26 14.52
CA LEU A 51 -5.48 16.28 14.45
C LEU A 51 -5.97 17.62 15.02
N GLY A 52 -5.04 18.44 15.48
CA GLY A 52 -5.29 19.80 15.96
C GLY A 52 -5.83 19.85 17.39
N ALA A 53 -5.99 21.08 17.91
CA ALA A 53 -6.45 21.30 19.29
C ALA A 53 -7.89 20.82 19.52
N ASP A 54 -8.72 20.86 18.46
CA ASP A 54 -10.13 20.48 18.51
C ASP A 54 -10.36 18.99 18.21
N ASN A 55 -9.29 18.20 18.04
CA ASN A 55 -9.33 16.77 17.71
C ASN A 55 -10.22 16.48 16.49
N GLU A 56 -10.05 17.26 15.43
CA GLU A 56 -10.77 17.07 14.18
C GLU A 56 -10.37 15.75 13.53
N LYS A 57 -11.36 15.00 13.02
CA LYS A 57 -11.11 13.71 12.37
C LYS A 57 -10.51 13.90 10.98
N TYR A 58 -9.42 13.20 10.68
CA TYR A 58 -8.80 13.17 9.36
C TYR A 58 -8.54 11.75 8.87
N GLY A 59 -8.72 11.56 7.57
CA GLY A 59 -8.22 10.41 6.81
C GLY A 59 -7.02 10.81 5.97
N MET A 60 -6.08 9.89 5.75
CA MET A 60 -4.95 10.10 4.85
C MET A 60 -4.64 8.84 4.06
N GLN A 61 -4.48 8.99 2.73
CA GLN A 61 -4.13 7.89 1.83
C GLN A 61 -2.72 8.09 1.30
N LEU A 62 -1.78 7.23 1.69
CA LEU A 62 -0.42 7.19 1.15
C LEU A 62 -0.37 6.24 -0.04
N ILE A 63 0.07 6.75 -1.19
CA ILE A 63 0.12 6.05 -2.46
C ILE A 63 1.58 5.89 -2.86
N ALA A 64 2.10 4.66 -2.83
CA ALA A 64 3.47 4.40 -3.28
C ALA A 64 3.66 4.84 -4.74
N ARG A 65 4.75 5.57 -4.95
CA ARG A 65 5.24 6.07 -6.24
C ARG A 65 6.54 5.39 -6.67
N GLY A 66 7.05 4.47 -5.83
CA GLY A 66 8.25 3.67 -6.03
C GLY A 66 9.50 4.40 -5.56
N ALA A 67 10.54 3.61 -5.26
CA ALA A 67 11.85 4.12 -4.79
C ALA A 67 11.74 5.05 -3.58
N GLY A 68 10.93 4.67 -2.58
CA GLY A 68 10.81 5.41 -1.33
C GLY A 68 10.00 6.70 -1.42
N LYS A 69 9.24 6.89 -2.50
CA LYS A 69 8.43 8.10 -2.75
C LYS A 69 6.95 7.78 -2.66
N PHE A 70 6.18 8.72 -2.12
CA PHE A 70 4.73 8.59 -2.01
C PHE A 70 4.05 9.91 -2.31
N ASP A 71 2.87 9.83 -2.92
CA ASP A 71 1.90 10.91 -2.86
C ASP A 71 0.93 10.60 -1.73
N ALA A 72 0.56 11.61 -0.95
CA ALA A 72 -0.48 11.48 0.04
C ALA A 72 -1.60 12.48 -0.17
N TYR A 73 -2.83 12.04 0.03
CA TYR A 73 -4.00 12.92 0.08
C TYR A 73 -4.64 12.86 1.45
N SER A 74 -4.95 14.01 2.03
CA SER A 74 -5.74 14.12 3.26
C SER A 74 -7.21 14.34 2.93
N PHE A 75 -8.06 13.99 3.89
CA PHE A 75 -9.51 14.08 3.81
C PHE A 75 -10.02 14.54 5.18
N SER A 76 -10.58 15.74 5.22
CA SER A 76 -11.26 16.26 6.42
C SER A 76 -12.52 15.43 6.73
N GLY A 77 -12.82 15.22 8.00
CA GLY A 77 -13.94 14.39 8.45
C GLY A 77 -13.68 12.87 8.41
N GLY A 78 -12.53 12.41 7.87
CA GLY A 78 -12.14 11.00 7.87
C GLY A 78 -11.84 10.43 6.48
N LEU A 79 -11.76 9.10 6.33
CA LEU A 79 -11.52 8.48 5.02
C LEU A 79 -12.80 8.48 4.17
N PRO A 80 -12.72 8.34 2.82
CA PRO A 80 -13.89 8.11 1.99
C PRO A 80 -14.71 6.90 2.48
N GLY A 81 -15.99 7.13 2.78
CA GLY A 81 -16.89 6.13 3.39
C GLY A 81 -16.79 6.01 4.92
N ASP A 82 -16.01 6.86 5.57
CA ASP A 82 -15.84 6.96 7.03
C ASP A 82 -15.79 8.43 7.50
N GLY A 83 -16.81 9.20 7.13
CA GLY A 83 -17.04 10.58 7.61
C GLY A 83 -16.68 11.69 6.62
N PHE A 84 -15.77 11.45 5.66
CA PHE A 84 -15.50 12.41 4.59
C PHE A 84 -16.74 12.69 3.74
N ASP A 85 -17.07 13.97 3.57
CA ASP A 85 -18.11 14.43 2.65
C ASP A 85 -17.50 14.87 1.31
N PRO A 86 -17.75 14.14 0.21
CA PRO A 86 -17.24 14.53 -1.11
C PRO A 86 -17.86 15.82 -1.65
N ALA A 87 -18.99 16.30 -1.11
CA ALA A 87 -19.60 17.57 -1.53
C ALA A 87 -18.92 18.79 -0.91
N ALA A 88 -18.30 18.64 0.26
CA ALA A 88 -17.52 19.69 0.90
C ALA A 88 -16.14 19.90 0.24
N ASP A 89 -15.66 18.93 -0.55
CA ASP A 89 -14.40 18.94 -1.30
C ASP A 89 -13.14 19.26 -0.45
N GLU A 90 -13.17 18.91 0.83
CA GLU A 90 -12.04 19.12 1.76
C GLU A 90 -10.96 18.03 1.62
N ARG A 91 -10.65 17.65 0.37
CA ARG A 91 -9.52 16.79 0.03
C ARG A 91 -8.33 17.66 -0.34
N ALA A 92 -7.19 17.44 0.32
CA ALA A 92 -5.96 18.19 0.02
C ALA A 92 -4.78 17.29 -0.38
N GLY A 93 -3.81 17.87 -1.09
CA GLY A 93 -2.63 17.19 -1.63
C GLY A 93 -2.53 17.23 -3.17
N PRO A 94 -1.58 16.51 -3.79
CA PRO A 94 -0.74 15.49 -3.17
C PRO A 94 0.41 16.09 -2.35
N TYR A 95 0.51 15.70 -1.08
CA TYR A 95 1.72 15.90 -0.29
C TYR A 95 2.80 14.90 -0.71
N LYS A 96 4.04 15.38 -0.85
CA LYS A 96 5.15 14.57 -1.36
C LYS A 96 5.95 14.00 -0.20
N PHE A 97 5.75 12.72 0.08
CA PHE A 97 6.58 11.99 1.03
C PHE A 97 7.79 11.39 0.32
N ALA A 98 8.93 11.45 0.98
CA ALA A 98 10.13 10.79 0.53
C ALA A 98 10.84 10.11 1.70
N THR A 99 11.53 9.02 1.38
CA THR A 99 12.43 8.33 2.31
C THR A 99 13.78 9.00 2.26
N LYS A 100 14.23 9.53 3.39
CA LYS A 100 15.57 10.08 3.59
C LYS A 100 16.14 9.49 4.87
N ASP A 101 17.32 8.88 4.77
CA ASP A 101 18.01 8.25 5.91
C ASP A 101 17.12 7.25 6.67
N GLY A 102 16.29 6.50 5.94
CA GLY A 102 15.34 5.52 6.50
C GLY A 102 14.07 6.11 7.10
N VAL A 103 13.92 7.44 7.09
CA VAL A 103 12.74 8.15 7.59
C VAL A 103 11.87 8.58 6.42
N ILE A 104 10.62 8.14 6.42
CA ILE A 104 9.61 8.57 5.45
C ILE A 104 8.91 9.80 6.03
N SER A 105 9.01 10.92 5.33
CA SER A 105 8.42 12.18 5.80
C SER A 105 8.00 13.10 4.67
N ALA A 106 7.11 14.04 4.99
CA ALA A 106 6.77 15.20 4.18
C ALA A 106 6.70 16.44 5.06
N GLU A 107 7.01 17.58 4.46
CA GLU A 107 6.84 18.90 5.05
C GLU A 107 6.00 19.72 4.08
N HIS A 108 5.02 20.46 4.60
CA HIS A 108 4.15 21.33 3.82
C HIS A 108 3.74 22.51 4.69
N GLU A 109 4.06 23.73 4.24
CA GLU A 109 3.86 24.96 5.01
C GLU A 109 4.47 24.81 6.42
N GLU A 110 3.67 24.97 7.46
CA GLU A 110 4.09 24.88 8.86
C GLU A 110 3.86 23.51 9.47
N MET A 111 3.64 22.46 8.67
CA MET A 111 3.40 21.10 9.14
C MET A 111 4.45 20.11 8.63
N LYS A 112 4.75 19.13 9.49
CA LYS A 112 5.59 17.98 9.20
C LYS A 112 4.85 16.70 9.55
N ALA A 113 4.91 15.72 8.66
CA ALA A 113 4.38 14.38 8.89
C ALA A 113 5.50 13.35 8.72
N VAL A 114 5.61 12.43 9.68
CA VAL A 114 6.61 11.35 9.68
C VAL A 114 5.94 10.00 9.89
N VAL A 115 6.29 9.01 9.08
CA VAL A 115 5.85 7.63 9.33
C VAL A 115 6.75 7.02 10.41
N LYS A 116 6.16 6.67 11.55
CA LYS A 116 6.86 6.05 12.69
C LYS A 116 5.98 4.95 13.29
N GLY A 117 6.53 3.75 13.42
CA GLY A 117 5.82 2.62 14.05
C GLY A 117 4.51 2.24 13.34
N GLY A 118 4.40 2.45 12.03
CA GLY A 118 3.17 2.17 11.27
C GLY A 118 2.08 3.23 11.41
N ALA A 119 2.38 4.40 11.98
CA ALA A 119 1.47 5.54 12.07
C ALA A 119 2.11 6.79 11.46
N LEU A 120 1.29 7.75 11.06
CA LEU A 120 1.71 9.10 10.68
C LEU A 120 1.67 9.98 11.93
N VAL A 121 2.82 10.45 12.38
CA VAL A 121 2.94 11.45 13.43
C VAL A 121 3.01 12.81 12.77
N VAL A 122 2.09 13.70 13.13
CA VAL A 122 2.00 15.05 12.56
C VAL A 122 2.40 16.06 13.64
N THR A 123 3.31 16.96 13.28
CA THR A 123 3.79 18.04 14.13
C THR A 123 3.74 19.37 13.40
N GLY A 124 3.61 20.47 14.14
CA GLY A 124 3.80 21.80 13.59
C GLY A 124 5.28 22.15 13.44
N SER A 125 5.55 23.34 12.88
CA SER A 125 6.88 23.84 12.56
C SER A 125 7.74 24.08 13.81
N SER A 126 7.12 24.32 14.96
CA SER A 126 7.81 24.47 16.25
C SER A 126 8.04 23.13 16.98
N GLY A 127 7.57 22.02 16.40
CA GLY A 127 7.75 20.66 16.92
C GLY A 127 6.64 20.22 17.89
N GLU A 128 5.61 21.04 18.08
CA GLU A 128 4.41 20.69 18.82
C GLU A 128 3.67 19.53 18.15
N ALA A 129 3.16 18.60 18.94
CA ALA A 129 2.38 17.48 18.43
C ALA A 129 0.98 17.95 17.99
N LEU A 130 0.65 17.74 16.72
CA LEU A 130 -0.68 18.01 16.19
C LEU A 130 -1.57 16.77 16.21
N GLY A 131 -0.99 15.57 16.20
CA GLY A 131 -1.74 14.34 16.37
C GLY A 131 -1.06 13.14 15.71
N THR A 132 -1.80 12.03 15.63
CA THR A 132 -1.30 10.79 15.03
C THR A 132 -2.40 10.07 14.28
N LEU A 133 -2.17 9.76 13.01
CA LEU A 133 -3.06 8.93 12.20
C LEU A 133 -2.54 7.50 12.17
N LYS A 134 -3.33 6.56 12.68
CA LYS A 134 -3.00 5.13 12.71
C LYS A 134 -3.39 4.48 11.40
N ARG A 135 -2.62 3.48 10.94
CA ARG A 135 -2.99 2.68 9.77
C ARG A 135 -4.36 2.02 9.97
N VAL A 136 -5.17 2.01 8.94
CA VAL A 136 -6.47 1.32 8.88
C VAL A 136 -6.43 0.28 7.77
N ASP A 137 -6.69 -0.97 8.12
CA ASP A 137 -6.85 -2.06 7.15
C ASP A 137 -8.34 -2.40 7.01
N ARG A 138 -8.99 -1.85 5.98
CA ARG A 138 -10.42 -2.08 5.71
C ARG A 138 -10.64 -3.41 5.00
N LYS A 139 -11.72 -4.10 5.37
CA LYS A 139 -12.16 -5.35 4.72
C LYS A 139 -13.63 -5.24 4.34
N SER A 140 -13.99 -5.74 3.16
CA SER A 140 -15.39 -5.87 2.77
C SER A 140 -16.10 -6.85 3.71
N LYS A 141 -17.34 -6.52 4.09
CA LYS A 141 -18.22 -7.42 4.87
C LYS A 141 -18.55 -8.71 4.11
N THR A 142 -18.41 -8.71 2.79
CA THR A 142 -18.67 -9.87 1.92
C THR A 142 -17.39 -10.57 1.45
N LEU A 143 -16.21 -10.16 1.95
CA LEU A 143 -14.94 -10.83 1.60
C LEU A 143 -14.97 -12.30 2.07
N GLY A 144 -14.65 -13.22 1.17
CA GLY A 144 -14.73 -14.67 1.38
C GLY A 144 -16.16 -15.21 1.51
N LYS A 145 -17.20 -14.45 1.15
CA LYS A 145 -18.58 -14.93 1.25
C LYS A 145 -18.75 -16.17 0.39
N LYS A 146 -19.21 -17.26 1.01
CA LYS A 146 -19.49 -18.51 0.28
C LYS A 146 -20.61 -18.27 -0.75
N PRO A 147 -20.56 -18.95 -1.90
CA PRO A 147 -21.66 -18.94 -2.85
C PRO A 147 -22.99 -19.29 -2.17
N GLU A 148 -24.02 -18.52 -2.45
CA GLU A 148 -25.37 -18.79 -1.92
C GLU A 148 -25.93 -20.09 -2.51
N LYS A 149 -26.93 -20.68 -1.86
CA LYS A 149 -27.56 -21.90 -2.35
C LYS A 149 -28.16 -21.67 -3.74
N GLY A 150 -27.72 -22.45 -4.72
CA GLY A 150 -28.15 -22.32 -6.12
C GLY A 150 -27.33 -21.34 -6.95
N ALA A 151 -26.35 -20.65 -6.37
CA ALA A 151 -25.43 -19.82 -7.11
C ALA A 151 -24.54 -20.65 -8.05
N ILE A 152 -24.24 -20.10 -9.22
CA ILE A 152 -23.29 -20.66 -10.16
C ILE A 152 -21.91 -20.14 -9.79
N VAL A 153 -20.98 -21.05 -9.49
CA VAL A 153 -19.59 -20.69 -9.22
C VAL A 153 -18.86 -20.46 -10.54
N LEU A 154 -18.49 -19.20 -10.79
CA LEU A 154 -17.73 -18.84 -12.00
C LEU A 154 -16.23 -19.14 -11.85
N PHE A 155 -15.69 -18.96 -10.65
CA PHE A 155 -14.28 -19.18 -10.35
C PHE A 155 -14.10 -19.41 -8.85
N ASP A 156 -13.40 -20.46 -8.47
CA ASP A 156 -13.09 -20.83 -7.08
C ASP A 156 -11.59 -20.98 -6.80
N GLY A 157 -10.74 -20.69 -7.80
CA GLY A 157 -9.30 -20.84 -7.71
C GLY A 157 -8.75 -22.20 -8.15
N SER A 158 -9.59 -23.14 -8.58
CA SER A 158 -9.14 -24.47 -9.04
C SER A 158 -8.63 -24.47 -10.49
N ASP A 159 -9.40 -23.95 -11.43
CA ASP A 159 -9.00 -23.76 -12.83
C ASP A 159 -9.73 -22.59 -13.51
N ALA A 160 -9.30 -22.25 -14.73
CA ALA A 160 -9.89 -21.20 -15.55
C ALA A 160 -10.53 -21.74 -16.85
N LYS A 161 -10.92 -23.02 -16.90
CA LYS A 161 -11.47 -23.65 -18.13
C LYS A 161 -12.82 -23.08 -18.54
N SER A 162 -13.58 -22.56 -17.58
CA SER A 162 -14.88 -21.90 -17.82
C SER A 162 -14.74 -20.47 -18.39
N TRP A 163 -13.52 -20.06 -18.78
CA TRP A 163 -13.19 -18.71 -19.18
C TRP A 163 -12.43 -18.67 -20.52
N LYS A 164 -12.81 -17.76 -21.42
CA LYS A 164 -12.14 -17.55 -22.71
C LYS A 164 -10.72 -17.06 -22.49
N ASN A 165 -9.72 -17.82 -22.93
CA ASN A 165 -8.31 -17.50 -22.68
C ASN A 165 -7.98 -17.33 -21.18
N GLY A 166 -8.71 -18.05 -20.32
CA GLY A 166 -8.52 -18.00 -18.87
C GLY A 166 -7.08 -18.34 -18.46
N LYS A 167 -6.48 -17.46 -17.67
CA LYS A 167 -5.13 -17.64 -17.10
C LYS A 167 -5.19 -17.40 -15.60
N MET A 168 -4.30 -18.06 -14.87
CA MET A 168 -4.23 -17.93 -13.42
C MET A 168 -2.83 -17.55 -12.96
N THR A 169 -2.76 -16.85 -11.83
CA THR A 169 -1.50 -16.71 -11.08
C THR A 169 -1.16 -18.04 -10.39
N LYS A 170 0.09 -18.17 -9.93
CA LYS A 170 0.53 -19.36 -9.17
C LYS A 170 -0.25 -19.52 -7.86
N GLU A 171 -0.78 -18.43 -7.33
CA GLU A 171 -1.55 -18.35 -6.09
C GLU A 171 -3.04 -18.66 -6.29
N GLY A 172 -3.48 -19.00 -7.51
CA GLY A 172 -4.86 -19.40 -7.79
C GLY A 172 -5.82 -18.23 -8.04
N HIS A 173 -5.31 -17.06 -8.45
CA HIS A 173 -6.16 -15.93 -8.85
C HIS A 173 -6.37 -15.92 -10.37
N LEU A 174 -7.60 -15.64 -10.81
CA LEU A 174 -7.91 -15.43 -12.23
C LEU A 174 -7.30 -14.10 -12.70
N LEU A 175 -6.59 -14.13 -13.83
CA LEU A 175 -6.03 -12.93 -14.44
C LEU A 175 -7.09 -12.18 -15.27
N ARG A 176 -6.95 -10.85 -15.33
CA ARG A 176 -7.78 -9.94 -16.14
C ARG A 176 -7.76 -10.29 -17.64
N GLY A 177 -8.68 -9.69 -18.40
CA GLY A 177 -8.73 -9.80 -19.86
C GLY A 177 -9.35 -11.11 -20.36
N THR A 178 -10.35 -11.59 -19.63
CA THR A 178 -11.05 -12.85 -19.87
C THR A 178 -12.56 -12.67 -19.77
N GLU A 179 -13.33 -13.63 -20.28
CA GLU A 179 -14.79 -13.63 -20.28
C GLU A 179 -15.30 -15.02 -19.90
N SER A 180 -16.37 -15.10 -19.10
CA SER A 180 -17.01 -16.38 -18.83
C SER A 180 -17.55 -16.99 -20.12
N LEU A 181 -17.37 -18.31 -20.30
CA LEU A 181 -17.96 -19.02 -21.43
C LEU A 181 -19.49 -19.06 -21.33
N LYS A 182 -20.01 -19.17 -20.10
CA LYS A 182 -21.44 -19.06 -19.84
C LYS A 182 -21.86 -17.60 -19.97
N LYS A 183 -23.00 -17.39 -20.64
CA LYS A 183 -23.64 -16.09 -20.78
C LYS A 183 -24.76 -15.94 -19.75
N PHE A 184 -24.97 -14.71 -19.33
CA PHE A 184 -25.99 -14.32 -18.37
C PHE A 184 -26.74 -13.12 -18.93
N GLN A 185 -28.01 -12.99 -18.56
CA GLN A 185 -28.75 -11.74 -18.70
C GLN A 185 -28.76 -11.10 -17.31
N ASP A 186 -29.94 -11.06 -16.66
CA ASP A 186 -30.07 -10.52 -15.33
C ASP A 186 -29.44 -11.46 -14.31
N CYS A 187 -28.53 -10.93 -13.50
CA CYS A 187 -27.86 -11.69 -12.46
C CYS A 187 -27.44 -10.82 -11.28
N TYR A 188 -27.29 -11.47 -10.14
CA TYR A 188 -26.53 -10.95 -9.02
C TYR A 188 -25.12 -11.55 -9.08
N LEU A 189 -24.10 -10.70 -9.11
CA LEU A 189 -22.69 -11.10 -9.15
C LEU A 189 -22.01 -10.76 -7.83
N HIS A 190 -21.45 -11.76 -7.17
CA HIS A 190 -20.45 -11.57 -6.12
C HIS A 190 -19.07 -11.77 -6.73
N MET A 191 -18.19 -10.78 -6.61
CA MET A 191 -16.83 -10.84 -7.11
C MET A 191 -15.88 -10.23 -6.08
N GLU A 192 -14.76 -10.91 -5.87
CA GLU A 192 -13.64 -10.41 -5.11
C GLU A 192 -12.46 -10.23 -6.05
N PHE A 193 -11.79 -9.09 -5.92
CA PHE A 193 -10.65 -8.78 -6.77
C PHE A 193 -9.51 -8.26 -5.92
N ARG A 194 -8.31 -8.41 -6.47
CA ARG A 194 -7.09 -7.91 -5.89
C ARG A 194 -6.33 -7.14 -6.95
N VAL A 195 -6.07 -5.87 -6.66
CA VAL A 195 -5.29 -5.01 -7.56
C VAL A 195 -3.81 -5.37 -7.41
N PRO A 196 -3.05 -5.54 -8.50
CA PRO A 196 -1.61 -5.73 -8.41
C PRO A 196 -0.94 -4.51 -7.78
N TYR A 197 0.18 -4.73 -7.12
CA TYR A 197 1.02 -3.62 -6.69
C TYR A 197 1.85 -3.14 -7.87
N GLU A 198 1.74 -1.85 -8.20
CA GLU A 198 2.38 -1.22 -9.36
C GLU A 198 2.87 0.20 -8.98
N PRO A 199 3.90 0.30 -8.13
CA PRO A 199 4.29 1.58 -7.54
C PRO A 199 4.78 2.60 -8.56
N PHE A 200 5.30 2.16 -9.71
CA PHE A 200 5.81 3.04 -10.76
C PHE A 200 4.75 3.46 -11.81
N ASN A 201 3.61 2.76 -11.89
CA ASN A 201 2.56 3.04 -12.87
C ASN A 201 1.55 4.10 -12.39
N ARG A 202 0.87 4.78 -13.33
CA ARG A 202 -0.12 5.84 -13.05
C ARG A 202 -1.35 5.70 -13.94
N GLY A 203 -2.45 6.33 -13.52
CA GLY A 203 -3.69 6.41 -14.31
C GLY A 203 -4.15 5.04 -14.80
N GLN A 204 -4.54 4.96 -16.07
CA GLN A 204 -5.00 3.73 -16.73
C GLN A 204 -3.93 2.62 -16.76
N GLY A 205 -2.66 2.93 -16.53
CA GLY A 205 -1.58 1.95 -16.45
C GLY A 205 -1.40 1.32 -15.07
N ARG A 206 -2.13 1.77 -14.03
CA ARG A 206 -2.00 1.29 -12.65
C ARG A 206 -3.18 0.41 -12.27
N GLY A 207 -3.02 -0.91 -12.38
CA GLY A 207 -4.00 -1.88 -11.89
C GLY A 207 -5.36 -1.83 -12.59
N ASN A 208 -5.43 -1.32 -13.81
CA ASN A 208 -6.65 -1.32 -14.61
C ASN A 208 -6.94 -2.72 -15.18
N SER A 209 -8.22 -3.12 -15.18
CA SER A 209 -8.69 -4.45 -15.55
C SER A 209 -9.80 -4.43 -16.60
#